data_AF-A0A0A9YHH1-F1
#
_entry.id   AF-A0A0A9YHH1-F1
#
_cell.length_a   1.000
_cell.length_b   1.000
_cell.length_c   1.000
_cell.angle_alpha   90.00
_cell.angle_beta   90.00
_cell.angle_gamma   90.00
#
_symmetry.space_group_name_H-M   'P 1'
#
loop_
_entity.id
_entity.type
_entity.pdbx_description
1 polymer ?
#
loop_
_entity_poly.entity_id
_entity_poly.type
_entity_poly.pdbx_seq_one_letter_code
_entity_poly.pdbx_strand_id
1 'polypeptide(L)'
;MVMRATIDLAEGSEVLCSYTSSLDPTMIRRAALRCSKYFECDCDRCRDPTELGSHLSSIKCPSCDNGLILSSDPLDAEAIWKCTHCDKTLAGQLVQRLYLKIQNEVAELEYMDVSPEKLELAEKVLRNYKSSLHPRHAFNVSVFHILTQLYGRVDGYTMDMLPDILLERKAEFGQRILDALAIVEPGMTRMRGRLLFELHAAYLMMSRTKLQLKVITLEKFKDEINRVIAMLEESSRILELEPTGSLDAHLAQNAKESIEQLRTSIDSMTELPE
;
A
#
# COMPACT_ATOMS: atom_id res chain seq x y z
N MET A 1 -4.32 -1.78 27.47
CA MET A 1 -4.50 -2.16 26.05
C MET A 1 -5.82 -1.60 25.60
N VAL A 2 -5.84 -0.82 24.51
CA VAL A 2 -7.07 -0.23 23.94
C VAL A 2 -7.33 -0.91 22.61
N MET A 3 -8.55 -1.43 22.43
CA MET A 3 -9.01 -2.04 21.18
C MET A 3 -10.06 -1.11 20.57
N ARG A 4 -10.00 -0.90 19.26
CA ARG A 4 -10.96 -0.09 18.52
C ARG A 4 -11.41 -0.86 17.29
N ALA A 5 -12.69 -0.77 16.98
CA ALA A 5 -13.20 -1.26 15.71
C ALA A 5 -12.65 -0.37 14.59
N THR A 6 -12.11 -0.99 13.54
CA THR A 6 -11.66 -0.25 12.35
C THR A 6 -12.79 -0.03 11.37
N ILE A 7 -13.84 -0.84 11.44
CA ILE A 7 -15.05 -0.80 10.63
C ILE A 7 -16.29 -0.79 11.52
N ASP A 8 -17.45 -0.47 10.95
CA ASP A 8 -18.72 -0.61 11.64
C ASP A 8 -19.02 -2.09 11.92
N LEU A 9 -19.52 -2.36 13.13
CA LEU A 9 -19.86 -3.71 13.59
C LEU A 9 -21.36 -3.76 13.91
N ALA A 10 -22.05 -4.75 13.35
CA ALA A 10 -23.46 -4.99 13.65
C ALA A 10 -23.62 -5.61 15.05
N GLU A 11 -24.77 -5.39 15.70
CA GLU A 11 -25.07 -6.03 16.97
C GLU A 11 -25.04 -7.57 16.83
N GLY A 12 -24.32 -8.23 17.73
CA GLY A 12 -24.13 -9.68 17.71
C GLY A 12 -23.06 -10.20 16.74
N SER A 13 -22.38 -9.34 15.96
CA SER A 13 -21.26 -9.78 15.11
C SER A 13 -20.02 -10.12 15.92
N GLU A 14 -19.23 -11.09 15.44
CA GLU A 14 -17.93 -11.42 16.03
C GLU A 14 -16.94 -10.25 15.87
N VAL A 15 -16.12 -10.02 16.89
CA VAL A 15 -15.05 -9.02 16.85
C VAL A 15 -13.75 -9.71 16.44
N LEU A 16 -13.32 -9.46 15.20
CA LEU A 16 -12.14 -10.10 14.62
C LEU A 16 -10.92 -9.18 14.68
N CYS A 17 -9.73 -9.77 14.80
CA CYS A 17 -8.44 -9.09 14.65
C CYS A 17 -7.45 -9.99 13.90
N SER A 18 -6.39 -9.40 13.34
CA SER A 18 -5.33 -10.17 12.68
C SER A 18 -4.14 -10.41 13.61
N TYR A 19 -3.67 -11.67 13.69
CA TYR A 19 -2.45 -12.04 14.43
C TYR A 19 -1.17 -11.93 13.61
N THR A 20 -1.29 -11.62 12.32
CA THR A 20 -0.18 -11.54 11.36
C THR A 20 -0.42 -10.36 10.41
N SER A 21 0.54 -10.07 9.52
CA SER A 21 0.38 -8.98 8.57
C SER A 21 -0.81 -9.25 7.64
N SER A 22 -1.68 -8.25 7.49
CA SER A 22 -2.82 -8.33 6.59
C SER A 22 -2.40 -8.39 5.12
N LEU A 23 -1.19 -7.92 4.78
CA LEU A 23 -0.65 -7.96 3.42
C LEU A 23 -0.01 -9.32 3.06
N ASP A 24 0.19 -10.23 4.01
CA ASP A 24 0.81 -11.53 3.71
C ASP A 24 -0.10 -12.39 2.81
N PRO A 25 0.41 -12.96 1.70
CA PRO A 25 -0.33 -13.92 0.88
C PRO A 25 -0.89 -15.08 1.70
N THR A 26 -2.05 -15.61 1.32
CA THR A 26 -2.76 -16.67 2.06
C THR A 26 -1.88 -17.85 2.48
N MET A 27 -1.00 -18.35 1.60
CA MET A 27 -0.07 -19.44 1.93
C MET A 27 0.90 -19.06 3.06
N ILE A 28 1.45 -17.85 3.03
CA ILE A 28 2.39 -17.33 4.05
C ILE A 28 1.63 -17.06 5.35
N ARG A 29 0.49 -16.38 5.26
CA ARG A 29 -0.40 -16.09 6.39
C ARG A 29 -0.80 -17.36 7.14
N ARG A 30 -1.26 -18.40 6.45
CA ARG A 30 -1.66 -19.69 7.05
C ARG A 30 -0.46 -20.38 7.70
N ALA A 31 0.70 -20.40 7.05
CA ALA A 31 1.92 -20.96 7.63
C ALA A 31 2.35 -20.24 8.92
N ALA A 32 2.29 -18.91 8.94
CA ALA A 32 2.62 -18.10 10.11
C ALA A 32 1.65 -18.35 11.29
N LEU A 33 0.34 -18.44 11.01
CA LEU A 33 -0.68 -18.74 12.02
C LEU A 33 -0.56 -20.16 12.57
N ARG A 34 -0.31 -21.15 11.70
CA ARG A 34 -0.02 -22.52 12.13
C ARG A 34 1.18 -22.57 13.06
N CYS A 35 2.28 -21.92 12.68
CA CYS A 35 3.52 -21.94 13.44
C CYS A 35 3.42 -21.20 14.78
N SER A 36 2.71 -20.06 14.84
CA SER A 36 2.71 -19.18 16.02
C SER A 36 1.47 -19.31 16.90
N LYS A 37 0.34 -19.74 16.33
CA LYS A 37 -0.98 -19.82 16.98
C LYS A 37 -1.62 -21.21 16.91
N TYR A 38 -0.98 -22.18 16.25
CA TYR A 38 -1.39 -23.59 16.23
C TYR A 38 -2.79 -23.84 15.63
N PHE A 39 -3.20 -23.03 14.66
CA PHE A 39 -4.46 -23.24 13.91
C PHE A 39 -4.31 -22.91 12.42
N GLU A 40 -5.26 -23.41 11.63
CA GLU A 40 -5.39 -23.14 10.19
C GLU A 40 -6.49 -22.11 9.96
N CYS A 41 -6.17 -20.93 9.43
CA CYS A 41 -7.20 -19.91 9.21
C CYS A 41 -8.01 -20.14 7.93
N ASP A 42 -9.30 -20.37 8.06
CA ASP A 42 -10.26 -20.60 6.98
C ASP A 42 -11.24 -19.43 6.78
N CYS A 43 -10.85 -18.20 7.14
CA CYS A 43 -11.67 -17.03 6.86
C CYS A 43 -11.94 -16.86 5.36
N ASP A 44 -12.95 -16.06 5.00
CA ASP A 44 -13.38 -15.88 3.60
C ASP A 44 -12.23 -15.53 2.66
N ARG A 45 -11.29 -14.68 3.10
CA ARG A 45 -10.08 -14.36 2.34
C ARG A 45 -9.21 -15.58 2.09
N CYS A 46 -8.96 -16.41 3.10
CA CYS A 46 -8.12 -17.60 2.96
C CYS A 46 -8.78 -18.71 2.16
N ARG A 47 -10.11 -18.70 2.01
CA ARG A 47 -10.85 -19.67 1.18
C ARG A 47 -10.89 -19.28 -0.30
N ASP A 48 -10.74 -18.00 -0.61
CA ASP A 48 -10.83 -17.47 -1.97
C ASP A 48 -9.45 -17.47 -2.68
N PRO A 49 -9.29 -18.15 -3.83
CA PRO A 49 -8.06 -18.12 -4.62
C PRO A 49 -7.60 -16.74 -5.09
N THR A 50 -8.51 -15.77 -5.15
CA THR A 50 -8.22 -14.37 -5.51
C THR A 50 -7.99 -13.47 -4.31
N GLU A 51 -8.16 -14.01 -3.09
CA GLU A 51 -8.06 -13.30 -1.82
C GLU A 51 -8.99 -12.06 -1.78
N LEU A 52 -10.29 -12.28 -2.01
CA LEU A 52 -11.32 -11.24 -2.12
C LEU A 52 -11.05 -10.26 -3.27
N GLY A 53 -10.48 -10.75 -4.37
CA GLY A 53 -10.09 -9.94 -5.53
C GLY A 53 -8.87 -9.03 -5.31
N SER A 54 -8.13 -9.19 -4.19
CA SER A 54 -6.90 -8.44 -3.94
C SER A 54 -5.73 -8.93 -4.79
N HIS A 55 -5.73 -10.21 -5.17
CA HIS A 55 -4.67 -10.85 -5.95
C HIS A 55 -3.28 -10.73 -5.31
N LEU A 56 -3.21 -10.72 -3.97
CA LEU A 56 -1.96 -10.61 -3.22
C LEU A 56 -1.02 -11.81 -3.42
N SER A 57 -1.57 -12.96 -3.81
CA SER A 57 -0.85 -14.20 -4.14
C SER A 57 -0.85 -14.54 -5.64
N SER A 58 -1.47 -13.75 -6.51
CA SER A 58 -1.61 -14.18 -7.91
C SER A 58 -0.29 -14.07 -8.69
N ILE A 59 0.04 -15.12 -9.45
CA ILE A 59 1.22 -15.18 -10.32
C ILE A 59 0.78 -14.97 -11.76
N LYS A 60 1.55 -14.25 -12.57
CA LYS A 60 1.29 -14.14 -14.02
C LYS A 60 1.67 -15.44 -14.72
N CYS A 61 0.84 -15.87 -15.65
CA CYS A 61 1.12 -17.04 -16.45
C CYS A 61 2.27 -16.76 -17.44
N PRO A 62 3.34 -17.57 -17.47
CA PRO A 62 4.41 -17.40 -18.45
C PRO A 62 4.06 -17.95 -19.83
N SER A 63 2.87 -18.53 -20.01
CA SER A 63 2.46 -19.24 -21.22
C SER A 63 1.26 -18.62 -21.94
N CYS A 64 0.68 -17.53 -21.41
CA CYS A 64 -0.36 -16.75 -22.08
C CYS A 64 -0.46 -15.34 -21.47
N ASP A 65 -0.91 -14.36 -22.26
CA ASP A 65 -0.77 -12.93 -21.92
C ASP A 65 -1.63 -12.48 -20.73
N ASN A 66 -2.85 -13.01 -20.62
CA ASN A 66 -3.84 -12.57 -19.62
C ASN A 66 -4.10 -13.59 -18.51
N GLY A 67 -3.37 -14.71 -18.52
CA GLY A 67 -3.52 -15.77 -17.54
C GLY A 67 -2.94 -15.39 -16.18
N LEU A 68 -3.73 -15.60 -15.13
CA LEU A 68 -3.25 -15.64 -13.74
C LEU A 68 -3.22 -17.08 -13.25
N ILE A 69 -2.13 -17.46 -12.60
CA ILE A 69 -1.95 -18.73 -11.91
C ILE A 69 -2.34 -18.54 -10.44
N LEU A 70 -3.37 -19.26 -10.02
CA LEU A 70 -3.98 -19.21 -8.68
C LEU A 70 -3.95 -20.61 -8.04
N SER A 71 -3.99 -20.70 -6.70
CA SER A 71 -4.15 -22.00 -6.04
C SER A 71 -5.49 -22.64 -6.41
N SER A 72 -5.51 -23.94 -6.68
CA SER A 72 -6.77 -24.68 -6.90
C SER A 72 -7.52 -25.00 -5.60
N ASP A 73 -6.81 -25.02 -4.47
CA ASP A 73 -7.37 -25.08 -3.12
C ASP A 73 -6.45 -24.24 -2.20
N PRO A 74 -6.81 -22.99 -1.87
CA PRO A 74 -5.98 -22.12 -1.05
C PRO A 74 -5.80 -22.59 0.41
N LEU A 75 -6.65 -23.50 0.89
CA LEU A 75 -6.53 -24.06 2.24
C LEU A 75 -5.54 -25.21 2.30
N ASP A 76 -5.25 -25.86 1.18
CA ASP A 76 -4.24 -26.91 1.06
C ASP A 76 -2.91 -26.32 0.55
N ALA A 77 -1.86 -26.42 1.38
CA ALA A 77 -0.53 -25.93 1.03
C ALA A 77 0.11 -26.72 -0.12
N GLU A 78 -0.30 -27.96 -0.34
CA GLU A 78 0.21 -28.84 -1.40
C GLU A 78 -0.62 -28.75 -2.69
N ALA A 79 -1.69 -27.95 -2.69
CA ALA A 79 -2.56 -27.79 -3.84
C ALA A 79 -1.77 -27.36 -5.08
N ILE A 80 -2.18 -27.90 -6.23
CA ILE A 80 -1.68 -27.44 -7.51
C ILE A 80 -2.20 -26.03 -7.80
N TRP A 81 -1.39 -25.23 -8.47
CA TRP A 81 -1.78 -23.91 -8.94
C TRP A 81 -2.09 -23.98 -10.42
N LYS A 82 -3.19 -23.37 -10.84
CA LYS A 82 -3.72 -23.46 -12.20
C LYS A 82 -3.86 -22.08 -12.83
N CYS A 83 -3.48 -21.98 -14.09
CA CYS A 83 -3.77 -20.81 -14.89
C CYS A 83 -5.28 -20.69 -15.13
N THR A 84 -5.79 -19.47 -15.13
CA THR A 84 -7.18 -19.12 -15.43
C THR A 84 -7.54 -19.15 -16.92
N HIS A 85 -6.55 -19.21 -17.81
CA HIS A 85 -6.75 -19.03 -19.26
C HIS A 85 -6.10 -20.10 -20.14
N CYS A 86 -5.28 -20.99 -19.60
CA CYS A 86 -4.65 -22.08 -20.33
C CYS A 86 -4.35 -23.27 -19.41
N ASP A 87 -3.87 -24.39 -19.97
CA ASP A 87 -3.63 -25.63 -19.22
C ASP A 87 -2.36 -25.60 -18.35
N LYS A 88 -1.70 -24.45 -18.22
CA LYS A 88 -0.48 -24.32 -17.42
C LYS A 88 -0.80 -24.54 -15.94
N THR A 89 -0.04 -25.44 -15.31
CA THR A 89 -0.09 -25.68 -13.87
C THR A 89 1.30 -25.54 -13.24
N LEU A 90 1.33 -25.27 -11.94
CA LEU A 90 2.52 -25.27 -11.10
C LEU A 90 2.25 -26.12 -9.85
N ALA A 91 3.26 -26.84 -9.37
CA ALA A 91 3.18 -27.51 -8.07
C ALA A 91 3.24 -26.48 -6.93
N GLY A 92 2.48 -26.70 -5.84
CA GLY A 92 2.48 -25.81 -4.67
C GLY A 92 3.90 -25.55 -4.12
N GLN A 93 4.76 -26.58 -4.06
CA GLN A 93 6.12 -26.43 -3.56
C GLN A 93 7.03 -25.56 -4.46
N LEU A 94 6.71 -25.43 -5.76
CA LEU A 94 7.42 -24.49 -6.64
C LEU A 94 7.04 -23.05 -6.31
N VAL A 95 5.75 -22.80 -6.07
CA VAL A 95 5.25 -21.48 -5.66
C VAL A 95 5.79 -21.10 -4.28
N GLN A 96 5.81 -22.04 -3.33
CA GLN A 96 6.40 -21.82 -2.01
C GLN A 96 7.88 -21.43 -2.08
N ARG A 97 8.68 -22.11 -2.90
CA ARG A 97 10.10 -21.77 -3.10
C ARG A 97 10.29 -20.41 -3.74
N LEU A 98 9.46 -20.07 -4.74
CA LEU A 98 9.47 -18.75 -5.35
C LEU A 98 9.17 -17.67 -4.30
N TYR A 99 8.13 -17.86 -3.51
CA TYR A 99 7.75 -16.90 -2.48
C TYR A 99 8.80 -16.73 -1.40
N LEU A 100 9.39 -17.82 -0.92
CA LEU A 100 10.46 -17.75 0.06
C LEU A 100 11.66 -16.96 -0.47
N LYS A 101 12.03 -17.16 -1.73
CA LYS A 101 13.11 -16.38 -2.37
C LYS A 101 12.79 -14.88 -2.36
N ILE A 102 11.60 -14.49 -2.81
CA ILE A 102 11.22 -13.07 -2.90
C ILE A 102 11.07 -12.47 -1.51
N GLN A 103 10.48 -13.20 -0.56
CA GLN A 103 10.34 -12.78 0.82
C GLN A 103 11.71 -12.47 1.45
N ASN A 104 12.72 -13.30 1.21
CA ASN A 104 14.08 -13.03 1.69
C ASN A 104 14.67 -11.75 1.06
N GLU A 105 14.53 -11.56 -0.26
CA GLU A 105 15.01 -10.34 -0.94
C GLU A 105 14.29 -9.07 -0.40
N VAL A 106 12.99 -9.14 -0.12
CA VAL A 106 12.23 -8.02 0.47
C VAL A 106 12.63 -7.79 1.92
N ALA A 107 12.80 -8.85 2.72
CA ALA A 107 13.23 -8.75 4.11
C ALA A 107 14.63 -8.12 4.22
N GLU A 108 15.57 -8.49 3.35
CA GLU A 108 16.89 -7.86 3.27
C GLU A 108 16.76 -6.34 3.10
N LEU A 109 15.90 -5.87 2.19
CA LEU A 109 15.64 -4.43 2.01
C LEU A 109 15.05 -3.79 3.29
N GLU A 110 14.15 -4.45 4.00
CA GLU A 110 13.53 -3.91 5.21
C GLU A 110 14.58 -3.62 6.31
N TYR A 111 15.59 -4.49 6.44
CA TYR A 111 16.67 -4.34 7.42
C TYR A 111 17.80 -3.39 6.99
N MET A 112 17.87 -2.99 5.73
CA MET A 112 18.87 -2.01 5.26
C MET A 112 18.58 -0.61 5.78
N ASP A 113 19.63 0.15 6.09
CA ASP A 113 19.53 1.58 6.39
C ASP A 113 19.02 2.37 5.18
N VAL A 114 18.45 3.55 5.45
CA VAL A 114 17.99 4.48 4.41
C VAL A 114 19.20 4.97 3.60
N SER A 115 19.26 4.60 2.33
CA SER A 115 20.37 4.94 1.43
C SER A 115 19.95 4.94 -0.04
N PRO A 116 20.73 5.58 -0.95
CA PRO A 116 20.51 5.47 -2.39
C PRO A 116 20.59 4.02 -2.90
N GLU A 117 21.48 3.22 -2.33
CA GLU A 117 21.62 1.80 -2.66
C GLU A 117 20.34 1.01 -2.35
N LYS A 118 19.73 1.23 -1.18
CA LYS A 118 18.45 0.60 -0.82
C LYS A 118 17.36 0.92 -1.83
N LEU A 119 17.29 2.18 -2.29
CA LEU A 119 16.33 2.61 -3.31
C LEU A 119 16.55 1.88 -4.64
N GLU A 120 17.79 1.82 -5.12
CA GLU A 120 18.14 1.14 -6.36
C GLU A 120 17.82 -0.36 -6.32
N LEU A 121 18.10 -1.02 -5.20
CA LEU A 121 17.80 -2.44 -5.00
C LEU A 121 16.29 -2.68 -4.91
N ALA A 122 15.52 -1.84 -4.22
CA ALA A 122 14.07 -1.94 -4.18
C ALA A 122 13.44 -1.81 -5.58
N GLU A 123 13.90 -0.83 -6.37
CA GLU A 123 13.50 -0.69 -7.78
C GLU A 123 13.92 -1.90 -8.64
N LYS A 124 15.09 -2.50 -8.37
CA LYS A 124 15.54 -3.72 -9.04
C LYS A 124 14.63 -4.91 -8.74
N VAL A 125 14.17 -5.08 -7.50
CA VAL A 125 13.22 -6.14 -7.12
C VAL A 125 11.92 -6.02 -7.92
N LEU A 126 11.33 -4.82 -8.02
CA LEU A 126 10.12 -4.61 -8.84
C LEU A 126 10.34 -4.99 -10.31
N ARG A 127 11.49 -4.61 -10.89
CA ARG A 127 11.83 -4.96 -12.28
C ARG A 127 11.98 -6.47 -12.48
N ASN A 128 12.67 -7.16 -11.57
CA ASN A 128 12.93 -8.59 -11.67
C ASN A 128 11.66 -9.43 -11.68
N TYR A 129 10.63 -9.00 -10.94
CA TYR A 129 9.40 -9.78 -10.76
C TYR A 129 8.19 -9.23 -11.54
N LYS A 130 8.36 -8.17 -12.33
CA LYS A 130 7.29 -7.52 -13.13
C LYS A 130 6.52 -8.48 -14.05
N SER A 131 7.21 -9.45 -14.65
CA SER A 131 6.64 -10.44 -15.57
C SER A 131 6.09 -11.68 -14.86
N SER A 132 6.47 -11.91 -13.60
CA SER A 132 6.12 -13.12 -12.85
C SER A 132 4.99 -12.88 -11.85
N LEU A 133 4.93 -11.71 -11.23
CA LEU A 133 3.93 -11.41 -10.20
C LEU A 133 2.79 -10.55 -10.75
N HIS A 134 1.59 -10.75 -10.20
CA HIS A 134 0.48 -9.83 -10.42
C HIS A 134 0.88 -8.41 -9.96
N PRO A 135 0.44 -7.33 -10.65
CA PRO A 135 0.80 -5.95 -10.26
C PRO A 135 0.39 -5.56 -8.83
N ARG A 136 -0.62 -6.24 -8.26
CA ARG A 136 -1.10 -6.09 -6.88
C ARG A 136 -0.55 -7.14 -5.90
N HIS A 137 0.40 -7.97 -6.32
CA HIS A 137 0.97 -9.02 -5.47
C HIS A 137 1.59 -8.42 -4.19
N ALA A 138 1.47 -9.11 -3.06
CA ALA A 138 1.91 -8.63 -1.74
C ALA A 138 3.35 -8.13 -1.73
N PHE A 139 4.30 -8.88 -2.29
CA PHE A 139 5.70 -8.46 -2.38
C PHE A 139 5.88 -7.14 -3.15
N ASN A 140 5.10 -6.89 -4.21
CA ASN A 140 5.14 -5.60 -4.89
C ASN A 140 4.61 -4.50 -3.95
N VAL A 141 3.53 -4.76 -3.21
CA VAL A 141 2.98 -3.83 -2.21
C VAL A 141 3.97 -3.51 -1.10
N SER A 142 4.71 -4.51 -0.59
CA SER A 142 5.78 -4.29 0.39
C SER A 142 6.89 -3.41 -0.18
N VAL A 143 7.34 -3.67 -1.41
CA VAL A 143 8.37 -2.86 -2.05
C VAL A 143 7.87 -1.44 -2.39
N PHE A 144 6.60 -1.29 -2.78
CA PHE A 144 5.95 0.01 -2.92
C PHE A 144 6.02 0.78 -1.60
N HIS A 145 5.72 0.12 -0.48
CA HIS A 145 5.80 0.76 0.84
C HIS A 145 7.22 1.27 1.15
N ILE A 146 8.23 0.44 0.90
CA ILE A 146 9.65 0.83 1.05
C ILE A 146 9.96 2.04 0.16
N LEU A 147 9.63 2.00 -1.13
CA LEU A 147 9.92 3.08 -2.07
C LEU A 147 9.19 4.38 -1.71
N THR A 148 7.94 4.30 -1.22
CA THR A 148 7.22 5.48 -0.73
C THR A 148 7.91 6.13 0.46
N GLN A 149 8.66 5.38 1.27
CA GLN A 149 9.42 5.95 2.38
C GLN A 149 10.78 6.53 1.96
N LEU A 150 11.33 6.08 0.83
CA LEU A 150 12.65 6.49 0.33
C LEU A 150 12.57 7.71 -0.60
N TYR A 151 11.60 7.75 -1.52
CA TYR A 151 11.41 8.89 -2.42
C TYR A 151 11.10 10.17 -1.63
N GLY A 152 11.93 11.20 -1.80
CA GLY A 152 11.84 12.47 -1.10
C GLY A 152 12.73 12.58 0.13
N ARG A 153 13.41 11.50 0.55
CA ARG A 153 14.16 11.46 1.83
C ARG A 153 15.61 11.01 1.72
N VAL A 154 16.01 10.49 0.57
CA VAL A 154 17.35 9.93 0.34
C VAL A 154 18.20 10.93 -0.43
N ASP A 155 19.51 11.00 -0.16
CA ASP A 155 20.43 11.86 -0.91
C ASP A 155 20.35 11.61 -2.42
N GLY A 156 20.27 12.70 -3.19
CA GLY A 156 20.03 12.65 -4.65
C GLY A 156 18.57 12.41 -5.05
N TYR A 157 17.69 12.10 -4.09
CA TYR A 157 16.25 11.88 -4.26
C TYR A 157 15.43 12.63 -3.20
N THR A 158 15.97 13.71 -2.63
CA THR A 158 15.25 14.57 -1.68
C THR A 158 14.10 15.26 -2.38
N MET A 159 13.09 15.73 -1.62
CA MET A 159 11.88 16.32 -2.20
C MET A 159 12.17 17.46 -3.18
N ASP A 160 13.18 18.29 -2.93
CA ASP A 160 13.61 19.39 -3.80
C ASP A 160 14.35 18.95 -5.07
N MET A 161 14.96 17.75 -5.06
CA MET A 161 15.68 17.16 -6.19
C MET A 161 14.86 16.14 -6.97
N LEU A 162 13.69 15.72 -6.45
CA LEU A 162 12.91 14.61 -6.99
C LEU A 162 12.21 15.03 -8.30
N PRO A 163 12.50 14.39 -9.45
CA PRO A 163 11.81 14.68 -10.70
C PRO A 163 10.32 14.34 -10.61
N ASP A 164 9.49 15.08 -11.36
CA ASP A 164 8.02 14.88 -11.38
C ASP A 164 7.61 13.43 -11.63
N ILE A 165 8.32 12.72 -12.51
CA ILE A 165 8.03 11.31 -12.80
C ILE A 165 8.27 10.37 -11.61
N LEU A 166 9.23 10.69 -10.73
CA LEU A 166 9.45 9.91 -9.50
C LEU A 166 8.44 10.30 -8.43
N LEU A 167 8.00 11.56 -8.41
CA LEU A 167 6.93 12.01 -7.53
C LEU A 167 5.59 11.36 -7.90
N GLU A 168 5.27 11.25 -9.19
CA GLU A 168 4.11 10.52 -9.72
C GLU A 168 4.18 9.03 -9.35
N ARG A 169 5.35 8.40 -9.47
CA ARG A 169 5.55 7.02 -9.03
C ARG A 169 5.32 6.84 -7.53
N LYS A 170 5.81 7.75 -6.70
CA LYS A 170 5.54 7.75 -5.25
C LYS A 170 4.03 7.80 -4.97
N ALA A 171 3.30 8.67 -5.66
CA ALA A 171 1.85 8.75 -5.54
C ALA A 171 1.13 7.47 -6.00
N GLU A 172 1.52 6.93 -7.16
CA GLU A 172 1.00 5.67 -7.70
C GLU A 172 1.21 4.51 -6.72
N PHE A 173 2.42 4.38 -6.16
CA PHE A 173 2.75 3.33 -5.21
C PHE A 173 1.92 3.43 -3.93
N GLY A 174 1.79 4.61 -3.33
CA GLY A 174 0.95 4.76 -2.15
C GLY A 174 -0.53 4.47 -2.43
N GLN A 175 -1.05 4.85 -3.62
CA GLN A 175 -2.41 4.50 -4.02
C GLN A 175 -2.59 2.98 -4.15
N ARG A 176 -1.63 2.28 -4.79
CA ARG A 176 -1.67 0.81 -4.91
C ARG A 176 -1.67 0.11 -3.55
N ILE A 177 -0.99 0.67 -2.55
CA ILE A 177 -1.01 0.14 -1.18
C ILE A 177 -2.39 0.37 -0.55
N LEU A 178 -2.95 1.59 -0.67
CA LEU A 178 -4.30 1.89 -0.17
C LEU A 178 -5.37 1.00 -0.81
N ASP A 179 -5.27 0.71 -2.11
CA ASP A 179 -6.18 -0.18 -2.84
C ASP A 179 -6.08 -1.64 -2.37
N ALA A 180 -4.90 -2.07 -1.91
CA ALA A 180 -4.72 -3.40 -1.32
C ALA A 180 -5.34 -3.44 0.09
N LEU A 181 -5.03 -2.45 0.93
CA LEU A 181 -5.54 -2.34 2.29
C LEU A 181 -7.06 -2.21 2.32
N ALA A 182 -7.67 -1.49 1.37
CA ALA A 182 -9.12 -1.38 1.27
C ALA A 182 -9.85 -2.73 1.16
N ILE A 183 -9.14 -3.79 0.71
CA ILE A 183 -9.68 -5.15 0.64
C ILE A 183 -9.31 -5.96 1.88
N VAL A 184 -8.03 -5.98 2.27
CA VAL A 184 -7.54 -6.94 3.29
C VAL A 184 -7.45 -6.39 4.70
N GLU A 185 -7.47 -5.07 4.86
CA GLU A 185 -7.42 -4.38 6.14
C GLU A 185 -8.23 -3.07 6.07
N PRO A 186 -9.57 -3.16 5.88
CA PRO A 186 -10.40 -1.98 5.64
C PRO A 186 -10.60 -1.12 6.89
N GLY A 187 -11.01 0.12 6.62
CA GLY A 187 -11.45 1.06 7.65
C GLY A 187 -10.31 1.90 8.26
N MET A 188 -10.50 2.31 9.50
CA MET A 188 -9.62 3.27 10.21
C MET A 188 -8.38 2.59 10.78
N THR A 189 -7.41 2.26 9.93
CA THR A 189 -6.16 1.60 10.35
C THR A 189 -4.98 2.57 10.39
N ARG A 190 -4.04 2.33 11.32
CA ARG A 190 -2.83 3.16 11.44
C ARG A 190 -2.04 3.26 10.13
N MET A 191 -1.94 2.15 9.39
CA MET A 191 -1.24 2.12 8.10
C MET A 191 -1.92 3.03 7.08
N ARG A 192 -3.26 3.02 7.02
CA ARG A 192 -4.03 3.93 6.17
C ARG A 192 -3.79 5.39 6.53
N GLY A 193 -3.89 5.74 7.82
CA GLY A 193 -3.65 7.10 8.29
C GLY A 193 -2.24 7.60 7.92
N ARG A 194 -1.21 6.80 8.19
CA ARG A 194 0.19 7.13 7.85
C ARG A 194 0.40 7.30 6.34
N LEU A 195 -0.19 6.44 5.51
CA LEU A 195 -0.07 6.53 4.05
C LEU A 195 -0.79 7.75 3.48
N LEU A 196 -1.97 8.09 4.00
CA LEU A 196 -2.68 9.30 3.60
C LEU A 196 -1.84 10.55 3.93
N PHE A 197 -1.24 10.59 5.12
CA PHE A 197 -0.28 11.64 5.48
C PHE A 197 0.94 11.64 4.57
N GLU A 198 1.53 10.49 4.24
CA GLU A 198 2.69 10.45 3.34
C GLU A 198 2.36 11.00 1.94
N LEU A 199 1.19 10.64 1.42
CA LEU A 199 0.78 10.95 0.06
C LEU A 199 0.32 12.40 -0.13
N HIS A 200 -0.20 13.06 0.91
CA HIS A 200 -0.68 14.44 0.81
C HIS A 200 0.41 15.37 0.22
N ALA A 201 1.65 15.20 0.66
CA ALA A 201 2.78 16.01 0.24
C ALA A 201 3.09 15.83 -1.25
N ALA A 202 3.00 14.59 -1.74
CA ALA A 202 3.22 14.28 -3.15
C ALA A 202 2.13 14.92 -4.02
N TYR A 203 0.86 14.73 -3.68
CA TYR A 203 -0.25 15.32 -4.42
C TYR A 203 -0.22 16.85 -4.39
N LEU A 204 0.09 17.46 -3.24
CA LEU A 204 0.23 18.90 -3.10
C LEU A 204 1.30 19.46 -4.04
N MET A 205 2.49 18.85 -4.05
CA MET A 205 3.61 19.28 -4.88
C MET A 205 3.30 19.11 -6.38
N MET A 206 2.73 17.97 -6.77
CA MET A 206 2.28 17.75 -8.16
C MET A 206 1.26 18.80 -8.61
N SER A 207 0.28 19.13 -7.75
CA SER A 207 -0.75 20.13 -8.06
C SER A 207 -0.13 21.52 -8.25
N ARG A 208 0.86 21.88 -7.41
CA ARG A 208 1.60 23.15 -7.52
C ARG A 208 2.39 23.23 -8.82
N THR A 209 3.11 22.17 -9.19
CA THR A 209 3.84 22.10 -10.46
C THR A 209 2.91 22.26 -11.65
N LYS A 210 1.76 21.57 -11.67
CA LYS A 210 0.77 21.69 -12.74
C LYS A 210 0.23 23.11 -12.89
N LEU A 211 -0.04 23.81 -11.78
CA LEU A 211 -0.48 25.21 -11.82
C LEU A 211 0.62 26.12 -12.37
N GLN A 212 1.86 25.96 -11.89
CA GLN A 212 3.01 26.74 -12.34
C GLN A 212 3.28 26.59 -13.84
N LEU A 213 3.15 25.36 -14.35
CA LEU A 213 3.28 25.04 -15.77
C LEU A 213 2.02 25.38 -16.59
N LYS A 214 0.99 25.96 -15.97
CA LYS A 214 -0.30 26.31 -16.59
C LYS A 214 -1.01 25.12 -17.25
N VAL A 215 -0.77 23.90 -16.74
CA VAL A 215 -1.45 22.67 -17.17
C VAL A 215 -2.87 22.62 -16.62
N ILE A 216 -3.10 23.23 -15.45
CA ILE A 216 -4.41 23.34 -14.80
C ILE A 216 -4.75 24.79 -14.48
N THR A 217 -6.04 25.10 -14.38
CA THR A 217 -6.55 26.42 -13.96
C THR A 217 -6.41 26.61 -12.44
N LEU A 218 -6.54 27.86 -11.97
CA LEU A 218 -6.58 28.13 -10.53
C LEU A 218 -7.76 27.43 -9.85
N GLU A 219 -8.93 27.43 -10.49
CA GLU A 219 -10.12 26.70 -10.00
C GLU A 219 -9.81 25.20 -9.87
N LYS A 220 -9.20 24.60 -10.89
CA LYS A 220 -8.83 23.18 -10.85
C LYS A 220 -7.78 22.87 -9.79
N PHE A 221 -6.84 23.78 -9.58
CA PHE A 221 -5.88 23.67 -8.48
C PHE A 221 -6.58 23.69 -7.13
N LYS A 222 -7.54 24.61 -6.89
CA LYS A 222 -8.33 24.64 -5.65
C LYS A 222 -9.08 23.33 -5.41
N ASP A 223 -9.65 22.72 -6.45
CA ASP A 223 -10.26 21.38 -6.36
C ASP A 223 -9.26 20.30 -5.92
N GLU A 224 -8.06 20.29 -6.50
CA GLU A 224 -7.00 19.34 -6.14
C GLU A 224 -6.55 19.55 -4.69
N ILE A 225 -6.40 20.80 -4.22
CA ILE A 225 -6.05 21.10 -2.82
C ILE A 225 -7.17 20.69 -1.86
N ASN A 226 -8.44 20.87 -2.21
CA ASN A 226 -9.56 20.39 -1.39
C ASN A 226 -9.53 18.85 -1.23
N ARG A 227 -9.10 18.11 -2.26
CA ARG A 227 -8.89 16.65 -2.14
C ARG A 227 -7.73 16.31 -1.21
N VAL A 228 -6.63 17.07 -1.28
CA VAL A 228 -5.49 16.92 -0.34
C VAL A 228 -5.93 17.21 1.10
N ILE A 229 -6.75 18.24 1.32
CA ILE A 229 -7.33 18.55 2.63
C ILE A 229 -8.18 17.37 3.12
N ALA A 230 -9.07 16.81 2.29
CA ALA A 230 -9.89 15.65 2.67
C ALA A 230 -9.04 14.43 3.05
N MET A 231 -7.92 14.19 2.34
CA MET A 231 -6.95 13.14 2.71
C MET A 231 -6.32 13.40 4.09
N LEU A 232 -5.90 14.64 4.35
CA LEU A 232 -5.33 15.02 5.64
C LEU A 232 -6.36 14.93 6.78
N GLU A 233 -7.62 15.27 6.54
CA GLU A 233 -8.70 15.14 7.52
C GLU A 233 -8.97 13.67 7.88
N GLU A 234 -8.97 12.79 6.88
CA GLU A 234 -9.06 11.36 7.13
C GLU A 234 -7.84 10.85 7.91
N SER A 235 -6.64 11.24 7.50
CA SER A 235 -5.40 10.92 8.21
C SER A 235 -5.45 11.37 9.67
N SER A 236 -5.84 12.62 9.94
CA SER A 236 -5.87 13.16 11.30
C SER A 236 -6.90 12.45 12.17
N ARG A 237 -8.11 12.17 11.63
CA ARG A 237 -9.16 11.44 12.36
C ARG A 237 -8.74 10.02 12.74
N ILE A 238 -7.94 9.36 11.89
CA ILE A 238 -7.43 8.02 12.19
C ILE A 238 -6.33 8.10 13.26
N LEU A 239 -5.33 8.95 13.03
CA LEU A 239 -4.11 8.97 13.84
C LEU A 239 -4.28 9.66 15.20
N GLU A 240 -5.27 10.54 15.37
CA GLU A 240 -5.57 11.16 16.68
C GLU A 240 -6.09 10.17 17.73
N LEU A 241 -6.50 8.97 17.31
CA LEU A 241 -6.90 7.90 18.20
C LEU A 241 -5.71 7.22 18.90
N GLU A 242 -4.49 7.43 18.39
CA GLU A 242 -3.28 6.84 18.95
C GLU A 242 -2.85 7.56 20.25
N PRO A 243 -2.08 6.90 21.13
CA PRO A 243 -1.72 7.46 22.42
C PRO A 243 -1.02 8.83 22.31
N THR A 244 -1.38 9.76 23.19
CA THR A 244 -0.75 11.08 23.29
C THR A 244 0.78 10.93 23.40
N GLY A 245 1.52 11.71 22.61
CA GLY A 245 2.98 11.67 22.56
C GLY A 245 3.56 10.58 21.66
N SER A 246 2.75 9.68 21.10
CA SER A 246 3.22 8.75 20.05
C SER A 246 3.57 9.47 18.76
N LEU A 247 4.37 8.85 17.89
CA LEU A 247 4.67 9.39 16.56
C LEU A 247 3.40 9.65 15.75
N ASP A 248 2.42 8.75 15.85
CA ASP A 248 1.13 8.88 15.15
C ASP A 248 0.31 10.06 15.64
N ALA A 249 0.28 10.31 16.95
CA ALA A 249 -0.38 11.50 17.50
C ALA A 249 0.28 12.81 17.01
N HIS A 250 1.61 12.83 16.87
CA HIS A 250 2.32 13.97 16.29
C HIS A 250 1.98 14.15 14.80
N LEU A 251 1.90 13.06 14.03
CA LEU A 251 1.47 13.11 12.63
C LEU A 251 0.03 13.65 12.50
N ALA A 252 -0.87 13.26 13.41
CA ALA A 252 -2.24 13.78 13.44
C ALA A 252 -2.27 15.29 13.68
N GLN A 253 -1.42 15.81 14.57
CA GLN A 253 -1.29 17.24 14.84
C GLN A 253 -0.73 17.99 13.63
N ASN A 254 0.36 17.49 13.02
CA ASN A 254 0.94 18.07 11.81
C ASN A 254 -0.07 18.09 10.65
N ALA A 255 -0.93 17.08 10.54
CA ALA A 255 -2.00 17.04 9.55
C ALA A 255 -3.02 18.17 9.77
N LYS A 256 -3.44 18.43 11.01
CA LYS A 256 -4.35 19.52 11.37
C LYS A 256 -3.77 20.89 11.03
N GLU A 257 -2.51 21.12 11.38
CA GLU A 257 -1.80 22.38 11.04
C GLU A 257 -1.70 22.57 9.53
N SER A 258 -1.40 21.50 8.80
CA SER A 258 -1.34 21.52 7.33
C SER A 258 -2.71 21.85 6.71
N ILE A 259 -3.81 21.34 7.27
CA ILE A 259 -5.18 21.67 6.82
C ILE A 259 -5.45 23.17 6.98
N GLU A 260 -5.13 23.76 8.12
CA GLU A 260 -5.35 25.19 8.40
C GLU A 260 -4.55 26.08 7.43
N GLN A 261 -3.29 25.73 7.20
CA GLN A 261 -2.43 26.43 6.24
C GLN A 261 -2.97 26.34 4.81
N LEU A 262 -3.41 25.16 4.38
CA LEU A 262 -3.95 24.96 3.03
C LEU A 262 -5.27 25.70 2.82
N ARG A 263 -6.18 25.71 3.80
CA ARG A 263 -7.43 26.48 3.75
C ARG A 263 -7.16 27.98 3.62
N THR A 264 -6.28 28.51 4.46
CA THR A 264 -5.86 29.92 4.41
C THR A 264 -5.22 30.26 3.06
N SER A 265 -4.42 29.33 2.50
CA SER A 265 -3.81 29.49 1.19
C SER A 265 -4.83 29.50 0.05
N ILE A 266 -5.90 28.70 0.13
CA ILE A 266 -6.97 28.71 -0.89
C ILE A 266 -7.76 30.02 -0.84
N ASP A 267 -8.12 30.48 0.36
CA ASP A 267 -8.94 31.68 0.55
C ASP A 267 -8.22 32.95 0.09
N SER A 268 -6.90 32.99 0.25
CA SER A 268 -6.08 34.13 -0.21
C SER A 268 -5.82 34.15 -1.72
N MET A 269 -6.04 33.04 -2.43
CA MET A 269 -5.92 32.97 -3.88
C MET A 269 -7.17 33.55 -4.56
N THR A 270 -7.17 34.86 -4.81
CA THR A 270 -8.15 35.52 -5.69
C THR A 270 -7.69 35.45 -7.15
N GLU A 271 -8.64 35.35 -8.09
CA GLU A 271 -8.35 35.45 -9.52
C GLU A 271 -7.71 36.81 -9.80
N LEU A 272 -6.54 36.82 -10.44
CA LEU A 272 -6.01 38.05 -11.03
C LEU A 272 -6.96 38.46 -12.17
N PRO A 273 -7.37 39.74 -12.27
CA PRO A 273 -8.18 40.18 -13.40
C PRO A 273 -7.44 39.92 -14.72
N GLU A 274 -8.19 39.42 -15.70
CA GLU A 274 -7.76 39.09 -17.07
C GLU A 274 -6.97 40.21 -17.77
#